data_AF-A0A7V8Z3N0-F1
#
_entry.id   AF-A0A7V8Z3N0-F1
#
_cell.length_a   1.000
_cell.length_b   1.000
_cell.length_c   1.000
_cell.angle_alpha   90.00
_cell.angle_beta   90.00
_cell.angle_gamma   90.00
#
_symmetry.space_group_name_H-M   'P 1'
#
loop_
_entity.id
_entity.type
_entity.pdbx_description
1 polymer ?
#
loop_
_entity_poly.entity_id
_entity_poly.type
_entity_poly.pdbx_seq_one_letter_code
_entity_poly.pdbx_strand_id
1 'polypeptide(L)' 'MVDGVPVAWGLGNLVWPTHSDAGSTTAVAQVVFHPDGTVDACLVPAFIERPGHPVLQVDYDPQRPCAST' A
#
# COMPACT_ATOMS: atom_id res chain seq x y z
N MET A 1 -16.68 -5.53 8.58
CA MET A 1 -18.10 -5.16 8.39
C MET A 1 -18.52 -4.36 9.61
N VAL A 2 -19.06 -3.15 9.45
CA VAL A 2 -19.75 -2.39 10.50
C VAL A 2 -21.14 -2.09 9.96
N ASP A 3 -22.19 -2.44 10.72
CA ASP A 3 -23.59 -2.29 10.30
C ASP A 3 -23.90 -2.88 8.90
N GLY A 4 -23.30 -4.02 8.57
CA GLY A 4 -23.49 -4.69 7.29
C GLY A 4 -22.72 -4.08 6.11
N VAL A 5 -21.94 -3.03 6.32
CA VAL A 5 -21.15 -2.35 5.29
C VAL A 5 -19.68 -2.82 5.34
N PRO A 6 -19.03 -3.10 4.20
CA PRO A 6 -17.58 -3.33 4.14
C PRO A 6 -16.84 -2.08 4.63
N VAL A 7 -15.94 -2.25 5.60
CA VAL A 7 -15.12 -1.16 6.16
C VAL A 7 -13.66 -1.53 6.01
N ALA A 8 -12.88 -0.63 5.43
CA ALA A 8 -11.43 -0.69 5.40
C ALA A 8 -10.88 0.25 6.51
N TRP A 9 -10.09 -0.30 7.43
CA TRP A 9 -9.42 0.47 8.47
C TRP A 9 -7.99 0.76 8.01
N GLY A 10 -7.67 2.03 7.79
CA GLY A 10 -6.29 2.47 7.62
C GLY A 10 -5.68 2.84 8.97
N LEU A 11 -4.47 2.38 9.26
CA LEU A 11 -3.63 3.00 10.27
C LEU A 11 -3.22 4.36 9.68
N GLY A 12 -3.99 5.41 10.01
CA GLY A 12 -3.87 6.74 9.41
C GLY A 12 -2.43 7.26 9.42
N ASN A 13 -2.12 8.15 8.47
CA ASN A 13 -0.83 8.80 8.20
C ASN A 13 0.24 8.54 9.25
N LEU A 14 0.87 7.37 9.15
CA LEU A 14 2.14 7.10 9.77
C LEU A 14 3.06 8.21 9.26
N VAL A 15 3.53 9.09 10.13
CA VAL A 15 4.58 10.03 9.74
C VAL A 15 5.75 9.15 9.32
N TRP A 16 6.11 9.19 8.05
CA TRP A 16 7.17 8.36 7.48
C TRP A 16 8.49 9.09 7.63
N PRO A 17 9.31 8.76 8.65
CA PRO A 17 10.62 9.36 8.80
C PRO A 17 11.57 8.82 7.72
N THR A 18 12.63 9.57 7.43
CA THR A 18 13.73 9.13 6.55
C THR A 18 15.06 9.32 7.26
N HIS A 19 15.28 8.56 8.33
CA HIS A 19 16.50 8.65 9.13
C HIS A 19 17.65 7.78 8.59
N SER A 20 17.35 6.78 7.76
CA SER A 20 18.31 5.87 7.14
C SER A 20 17.66 5.13 5.98
N ASP A 21 18.45 4.58 5.06
CA ASP A 21 17.92 3.78 3.94
C ASP A 21 17.07 2.59 4.42
N ALA A 22 17.49 1.93 5.50
CA ALA A 22 16.74 0.84 6.11
C ALA A 22 15.40 1.31 6.70
N GLY A 23 15.35 2.49 7.31
CA GLY A 23 14.11 3.08 7.83
C GLY A 23 13.22 3.69 6.74
N SER A 24 13.81 4.06 5.61
CA SER A 24 13.11 4.59 4.43
C SER A 24 12.56 3.49 3.53
N THR A 25 13.03 2.26 3.68
CA THR A 25 12.49 1.09 2.97
C THR A 25 11.15 0.70 3.59
N THR A 26 10.07 0.78 2.83
CA THR A 26 8.71 0.52 3.30
C THR A 26 7.85 -0.14 2.22
N ALA A 27 6.55 -0.28 2.46
CA ALA A 27 5.59 -0.70 1.47
C ALA A 27 4.23 -0.03 1.66
N VAL A 28 3.47 0.11 0.58
CA VAL A 28 2.08 0.52 0.60
C VAL A 28 1.21 -0.73 0.47
N ALA A 29 0.21 -0.88 1.34
CA ALA A 29 -0.79 -1.92 1.19
C ALA A 29 -1.77 -1.55 0.07
N GLN A 30 -1.84 -2.39 -0.96
CA GLN A 30 -2.86 -2.32 -1.99
C GLN A 30 -3.92 -3.38 -1.72
N VAL A 31 -5.18 -2.96 -1.79
CA VAL A 31 -6.34 -3.84 -1.65
C VAL A 31 -7.28 -3.58 -2.83
N VAL A 32 -7.69 -4.64 -3.51
CA VAL A 32 -8.60 -4.61 -4.65
C VAL A 32 -9.85 -5.38 -4.29
N PHE A 33 -11.00 -4.72 -4.40
CA PHE A 33 -12.31 -5.32 -4.16
C PHE A 33 -12.97 -5.61 -5.51
N HIS A 34 -13.27 -6.88 -5.77
CA HIS A 34 -13.91 -7.31 -7.00
C HIS A 34 -15.44 -7.27 -6.89
N PRO A 35 -16.17 -7.09 -8.01
CA PRO A 35 -17.64 -7.08 -8.00
C PRO A 35 -18.28 -8.40 -7.52
N ASP A 36 -17.57 -9.52 -7.63
CA ASP A 36 -18.02 -10.84 -7.15
C ASP A 36 -17.82 -11.03 -5.63
N GLY A 37 -17.30 -10.01 -4.95
CA GLY A 37 -17.04 -10.01 -3.52
C GLY A 37 -15.67 -10.58 -3.12
N THR A 38 -14.84 -10.99 -4.08
CA THR A 38 -13.46 -11.40 -3.78
C THR A 38 -12.55 -10.20 -3.52
N VAL A 39 -11.45 -10.44 -2.81
CA VAL A 39 -10.49 -9.40 -2.40
C VAL A 39 -9.07 -9.88 -2.66
N ASP A 40 -8.30 -9.08 -3.40
CA ASP A 40 -6.85 -9.26 -3.52
C ASP A 40 -6.13 -8.22 -2.67
N ALA A 41 -5.02 -8.63 -2.03
CA ALA A 41 -4.20 -7.72 -1.25
C ALA A 41 -2.71 -8.07 -1.38
N CYS A 42 -1.87 -7.04 -1.49
CA CYS A 42 -0.42 -7.17 -1.52
C CYS A 42 0.27 -5.92 -0.96
N LEU A 43 1.53 -6.10 -0.59
CA LEU A 43 2.44 -5.01 -0.25
C LEU A 43 3.22 -4.60 -1.50
N VAL A 44 3.09 -3.34 -1.89
CA VAL A 44 3.86 -2.76 -3.00
C VAL A 44 5.09 -2.05 -2.42
N PRO A 45 6.32 -2.44 -2.80
CA PRO A 45 7.53 -1.80 -2.31
C PRO A 45 7.52 -0.29 -2.56
N ALA A 46 7.89 0.47 -1.55
CA ALA A 46 8.00 1.92 -1.61
C ALA A 46 9.22 2.41 -0.83
N PHE A 47 9.76 3.55 -1.23
CA PHE A 47 10.86 4.21 -0.55
C PHE A 47 10.48 5.61 -0.13
N ILE A 48 10.80 5.97 1.11
CA ILE A 48 10.56 7.29 1.67
C ILE A 48 11.71 8.19 1.23
N GLU A 49 11.55 8.88 0.09
CA GLU A 49 12.57 9.80 -0.42
C GLU A 49 12.78 11.00 0.50
N ARG A 50 11.70 11.48 1.11
CA ARG A 50 11.66 12.60 2.06
C ARG A 50 10.55 12.37 3.08
N PRO A 51 10.56 13.04 4.25
CA PRO A 51 9.55 12.80 5.28
C PRO A 51 8.13 12.97 4.72
N GLY A 52 7.30 11.95 4.90
CA GLY A 52 5.93 11.94 4.37
C GLY A 52 5.81 11.84 2.85
N HIS A 53 6.89 11.55 2.12
CA HIS A 53 6.91 11.40 0.66
C HIS A 53 7.45 10.01 0.24
N PRO A 54 6.59 8.99 0.27
CA PRO A 54 6.89 7.72 -0.38
C PRO A 54 6.79 7.74 -1.89
N VAL A 55 7.64 6.95 -2.53
CA VAL A 55 7.59 6.67 -3.95
C VAL A 55 7.63 5.15 -4.15
N LEU A 56 6.78 4.63 -5.04
CA LEU A 56 6.77 3.20 -5.37
C LEU A 56 8.07 2.81 -6.09
N GLN A 57 8.65 1.68 -5.73
CA GLN A 57 9.94 1.22 -6.30
C GLN A 57 9.81 0.26 -7.48
N VAL A 58 8.59 -0.20 -7.79
CA VAL A 58 8.32 -1.14 -8.89
C VAL A 58 7.63 -0.42 -10.05
N ASP A 59 7.79 -0.94 -11.27
CA ASP A 59 6.96 -0.57 -12.43
C ASP A 59 5.52 -1.04 -12.19
N TYR A 60 4.81 -0.28 -11.35
CA TYR A 60 3.46 -0.58 -10.94
C TYR A 60 2.52 -0.51 -12.16
N ASP A 61 1.93 -1.64 -12.52
CA ASP A 61 0.85 -1.72 -13.50
C ASP A 61 -0.51 -1.60 -12.78
N PRO A 62 -1.26 -0.51 -12.97
CA PRO A 62 -2.58 -0.36 -12.36
C PRO A 62 -3.61 -1.39 -12.85
N GLN A 63 -3.36 -2.07 -13.97
CA GLN A 63 -4.20 -3.16 -14.49
C GLN A 63 -3.82 -4.55 -13.94
N ARG A 64 -2.67 -4.69 -13.28
CA ARG A 64 -2.21 -5.95 -12.66
C ARG A 64 -1.79 -5.73 -11.21
N PRO A 65 -2.74 -5.36 -10.33
CA PRO A 65 -2.46 -5.25 -8.91
C PRO A 65 -1.94 -6.60 -8.40
N CYS A 66 -0.84 -6.57 -7.64
CA CYS A 66 -0.22 -7.75 -7.01
C CYS A 66 0.48 -8.76 -7.93
N ALA A 67 0.67 -8.46 -9.23
CA ALA A 67 1.60 -9.23 -10.05
C ALA A 67 3.04 -8.81 -9.74
N SER A 68 3.65 -9.43 -8.73
CA SER A 68 5.11 -9.37 -8.55
C SER A 68 5.77 -9.85 -9.85
N THR A 69 6.73 -9.08 -10.38
CA THR A 69 7.69 -9.60 -11.38
C THR A 69 8.89 -10.15 -10.63
#